data_AF-A0A1G2B788-F1
#
_entry.id   AF-A0A1G2B788-F1
#
_cell.length_a   1.000
_cell.length_b   1.000
_cell.length_c   1.000
_cell.angle_alpha   90.00
_cell.angle_beta   90.00
_cell.angle_gamma   90.00
#
_symmetry.space_group_name_H-M   'P 1'
#
loop_
_entity.id
_entity.type
_entity.pdbx_description
1 polymer ?
#
loop_
_entity_poly.entity_id
_entity_poly.type
_entity_poly.pdbx_seq_one_letter_code
_entity_poly.pdbx_strand_id
1 'polypeptide(L)'
;MIGMQMVAIIFALWMIYFSYLHYRRGEFSKVEFTLWEALWVGLIFVVIFPVSVKFILQAFSITRTFDLVVIVGVVVLFGVTFRNYVIVKRIERKLENSVRNDSLKNLHDK
;
A
#
# COMPACT_ATOMS: atom_id res chain seq x y z
N MET A 1 16.40 -1.61 24.01
CA MET A 1 15.33 -1.66 22.98
C MET A 1 15.44 -0.49 22.00
N ILE A 2 16.58 -0.33 21.30
CA ILE A 2 16.79 0.78 20.33
C ILE A 2 16.95 0.22 18.90
N GLY A 3 17.41 -1.03 18.76
CA GLY A 3 17.63 -1.66 17.46
C GLY A 3 16.38 -1.74 16.57
N MET A 4 15.21 -2.10 17.11
CA MET A 4 13.98 -2.22 16.30
C MET A 4 13.47 -0.86 15.79
N GLN A 5 13.63 0.22 16.56
CA GLN A 5 13.20 1.55 16.12
C GLN A 5 14.10 2.09 15.01
N MET A 6 15.43 1.88 15.10
CA MET A 6 16.35 2.27 14.03
C MET A 6 16.05 1.54 12.71
N VAL A 7 15.78 0.23 12.77
CA VAL A 7 15.42 -0.56 11.59
C VAL A 7 14.13 -0.03 10.96
N ALA A 8 13.11 0.28 11.77
CA ALA A 8 11.85 0.82 11.29
C ALA A 8 12.02 2.20 10.60
N ILE A 9 12.85 3.08 11.16
CA ILE A 9 13.12 4.41 10.58
C ILE A 9 13.88 4.28 9.26
N ILE A 10 14.94 3.47 9.21
CA ILE A 10 15.72 3.24 7.99
C ILE A 10 14.82 2.64 6.89
N PHE A 11 13.97 1.67 7.27
CA PHE A 11 13.01 1.08 6.35
C PHE A 11 12.02 2.12 5.83
N ALA A 12 11.45 2.96 6.70
CA ALA A 12 10.50 4.00 6.28
C ALA A 12 11.16 5.03 5.34
N LEU A 13 12.39 5.46 5.62
CA LEU A 13 13.14 6.37 4.74
C LEU A 13 13.41 5.74 3.37
N TRP A 14 13.77 4.46 3.35
CA TRP A 14 13.94 3.74 2.09
C TRP A 14 12.62 3.65 1.32
N MET A 15 11.52 3.37 1.99
CA MET A 15 10.20 3.30 1.36
C MET A 15 9.75 4.65 0.78
N ILE A 16 10.03 5.77 1.46
CA ILE A 16 9.79 7.13 0.94
C ILE A 16 10.61 7.38 -0.34
N TYR A 17 11.88 6.97 -0.34
CA TYR A 17 12.70 7.09 -1.56
C TYR A 17 12.14 6.22 -2.70
N PHE A 18 11.64 5.03 -2.38
CA PHE A 18 11.10 4.10 -3.36
C PHE A 18 9.75 4.60 -3.93
N SER A 19 8.86 5.15 -3.11
CA SER A 19 7.61 5.80 -3.57
C SER A 19 7.90 6.98 -4.47
N TYR A 20 8.89 7.80 -4.13
CA TYR A 20 9.34 8.90 -4.98
C TYR A 20 9.89 8.43 -6.33
N LEU A 21 10.66 7.35 -6.34
CA LEU A 21 11.20 6.78 -7.58
C LEU A 21 10.09 6.28 -8.51
N HIS A 22 9.05 5.64 -7.98
CA HIS A 22 7.88 5.16 -8.74
C HIS A 22 7.02 6.32 -9.26
N TYR A 23 6.86 7.38 -8.46
CA TYR A 23 6.21 8.61 -8.92
C TYR A 23 6.97 9.25 -10.09
N ARG A 24 8.31 9.34 -10.02
CA ARG A 24 9.14 9.91 -11.09
C ARG A 24 9.08 9.08 -12.39
N ARG A 25 8.80 7.78 -12.30
CA ARG A 25 8.62 6.89 -13.46
C ARG A 25 7.23 7.00 -14.11
N GLY A 26 6.32 7.79 -13.53
CA GLY A 26 4.95 7.96 -14.02
C GLY A 26 4.04 6.76 -13.72
N GLU A 27 4.49 5.82 -12.90
CA GLU A 27 3.72 4.63 -12.52
C GLU A 27 2.65 4.94 -11.46
N PHE A 28 2.85 6.01 -10.68
CA PHE A 28 1.87 6.51 -9.70
C PHE A 28 1.24 7.82 -10.13
N SER A 29 -0.09 7.91 -9.95
CA SER A 29 -0.79 9.19 -9.98
C SER A 29 -0.38 10.05 -8.77
N LYS A 30 -0.57 11.37 -8.89
CA LYS A 30 -0.32 12.32 -7.78
C LYS A 30 -1.08 11.93 -6.49
N VAL A 31 -2.26 11.33 -6.62
CA VAL A 31 -3.08 10.89 -5.49
C VAL A 31 -2.47 9.67 -4.80
N GLU A 32 -1.97 8.71 -5.56
CA GLU A 32 -1.33 7.52 -5.00
C GLU A 32 -0.02 7.88 -4.31
N PHE A 33 0.79 8.74 -4.92
CA PHE A 33 2.02 9.24 -4.30
C PHE A 33 1.76 9.93 -2.96
N THR A 34 0.82 10.89 -2.92
CA THR A 34 0.50 11.61 -1.68
C THR A 34 -0.06 10.69 -0.58
N LEU A 35 -0.84 9.68 -0.94
CA LEU A 35 -1.34 8.67 -0.01
C LEU A 35 -0.21 7.81 0.56
N TRP A 36 0.72 7.34 -0.27
CA TRP A 36 1.87 6.55 0.17
C TRP A 36 2.83 7.38 1.03
N GLU A 37 3.12 8.62 0.66
CA GLU A 37 3.92 9.53 1.48
C GLU A 37 3.29 9.78 2.85
N ALA A 38 1.97 10.03 2.90
CA ALA A 38 1.25 10.22 4.16
C ALA A 38 1.33 8.97 5.06
N LEU A 39 1.28 7.76 4.49
CA LEU A 39 1.44 6.52 5.25
C LEU A 39 2.85 6.39 5.85
N TRP A 40 3.90 6.63 5.06
CA TRP A 40 5.27 6.49 5.55
C TRP A 40 5.64 7.57 6.56
N VAL A 41 5.25 8.83 6.33
CA VAL A 41 5.44 9.93 7.27
C VAL A 41 4.67 9.68 8.57
N GLY A 42 3.42 9.20 8.46
CA GLY A 42 2.62 8.81 9.63
C GLY A 42 3.27 7.69 10.45
N LEU A 43 3.86 6.69 9.78
CA LEU A 43 4.57 5.60 10.45
C LEU A 43 5.81 6.12 11.20
N ILE A 44 6.62 6.99 10.58
CA ILE A 44 7.76 7.63 11.24
C ILE A 44 7.30 8.42 12.48
N PHE A 45 6.20 9.18 12.36
CA PHE A 45 5.66 9.95 13.48
C PHE A 45 5.25 9.06 14.66
N VAL A 46 4.58 7.94 14.40
CA VAL A 46 4.19 6.96 15.43
C VAL A 46 5.41 6.32 16.10
N VAL A 47 6.47 6.02 15.34
CA VAL A 47 7.69 5.41 15.86
C VAL A 47 8.46 6.38 16.77
N ILE A 48 8.53 7.66 16.41
CA ILE A 48 9.24 8.70 17.18
C ILE A 48 8.42 9.13 18.41
N PHE A 49 7.10 9.24 18.29
CA PHE A 49 6.20 9.69 19.35
C PHE A 49 5.22 8.59 19.77
N PRO A 50 5.67 7.53 20.49
CA PRO A 50 4.80 6.46 20.94
C PRO A 50 3.76 6.91 21.97
N VAL A 51 3.94 8.09 22.58
CA VAL A 51 3.01 8.69 23.55
C VAL A 51 1.69 9.09 22.88
N SER A 52 1.71 9.59 21.65
CA SER A 52 0.52 10.00 20.90
C SER A 52 -0.44 8.83 20.65
N VAL A 53 0.08 7.61 20.59
CA VAL A 53 -0.68 6.38 20.32
C VAL A 53 -1.17 5.71 21.61
N LYS A 54 -0.74 6.16 22.79
CA LYS A 54 -1.15 5.58 24.08
C LYS A 54 -2.66 5.63 24.32
N PHE A 55 -3.35 6.66 23.83
CA PHE A 55 -4.81 6.76 23.93
C PHE A 55 -5.52 5.62 23.18
N ILE A 56 -5.02 5.27 21.99
CA ILE A 56 -5.55 4.17 21.17
C ILE A 56 -5.16 2.81 21.78
N LEU A 57 -3.94 2.69 22.31
CA LEU A 57 -3.47 1.46 22.97
C LEU A 57 -4.29 1.10 24.21
N GLN A 58 -4.73 2.08 24.99
CA GLN A 58 -5.61 1.86 26.14
C GLN A 58 -7.01 1.37 25.72
N ALA A 59 -7.55 1.89 24.61
CA ALA A 59 -8.84 1.44 24.10
C ALA A 59 -8.81 0.00 23.55
N PHE A 60 -7.67 -0.42 22.97
CA PHE A 60 -7.50 -1.75 22.40
C PHE A 60 -6.83 -2.78 23.33
N SER A 61 -6.48 -2.40 24.56
CA SER A 61 -5.75 -3.25 25.54
C SER A 61 -4.44 -3.84 24.98
N ILE A 62 -3.78 -3.13 24.07
CA ILE A 62 -2.53 -3.58 23.45
C ILE A 62 -1.35 -3.04 24.25
N THR A 63 -0.55 -3.96 24.81
CA THR A 63 0.59 -3.62 25.68
C THR A 63 1.78 -3.01 24.91
N ARG A 64 1.84 -3.19 23.58
CA ARG A 64 2.99 -2.79 22.75
C ARG A 64 2.56 -1.97 21.53
N THR A 65 3.11 -0.77 21.39
CA THR A 65 2.90 0.11 20.23
C THR A 65 3.23 -0.57 18.90
N PHE A 66 4.25 -1.44 18.89
CA PHE A 66 4.65 -2.18 17.70
C PHE A 66 3.54 -3.12 17.20
N ASP A 67 2.86 -3.83 18.09
CA ASP A 67 1.82 -4.81 17.73
C ASP A 67 0.64 -4.11 17.03
N LEU A 68 0.27 -2.92 17.50
CA LEU A 68 -0.75 -2.09 16.84
C LEU A 68 -0.32 -1.70 15.42
N VAL A 69 0.92 -1.25 15.23
CA VAL A 69 1.46 -0.86 13.91
C VAL A 69 1.45 -2.06 12.96
N VAL A 70 1.84 -3.24 13.44
CA VAL A 70 1.82 -4.47 12.64
C VAL A 70 0.39 -4.83 12.23
N ILE A 71 -0.56 -4.83 13.17
CA ILE A 71 -1.97 -5.14 12.88
C ILE A 71 -2.53 -4.18 11.84
N VAL A 72 -2.35 -2.87 12.04
CA VAL A 72 -2.80 -1.84 11.09
C VAL A 72 -2.13 -2.03 9.73
N GLY A 73 -0.82 -2.28 9.71
CA GLY A 73 -0.08 -2.55 8.48
C GLY A 73 -0.62 -3.76 7.72
N VAL A 74 -0.92 -4.87 8.42
CA VAL A 74 -1.51 -6.07 7.83
C VAL A 74 -2.89 -5.78 7.25
N VAL A 75 -3.74 -5.06 7.97
CA VAL A 75 -5.08 -4.68 7.48
C VAL A 75 -4.99 -3.84 6.20
N VAL A 76 -4.10 -2.84 6.18
CA VAL A 76 -3.88 -1.97 5.02
C VAL A 76 -3.34 -2.78 3.84
N LEU A 77 -2.31 -3.62 4.06
CA LEU A 77 -1.73 -4.48 3.03
C LEU A 77 -2.76 -5.45 2.44
N PHE A 78 -3.59 -6.05 3.29
CA PHE A 78 -4.66 -6.93 2.83
C PHE A 78 -5.67 -6.18 1.98
N GLY A 79 -6.10 -4.98 2.39
CA GLY A 79 -7.00 -4.14 1.62
C GLY A 79 -6.43 -3.74 0.25
N VAL A 80 -5.16 -3.34 0.19
CA VAL A 80 -4.46 -3.00 -1.06
C VAL A 80 -4.33 -4.22 -1.97
N THR A 81 -3.93 -5.36 -1.41
CA THR A 81 -3.77 -6.63 -2.16
C THR A 81 -5.10 -7.10 -2.73
N PHE A 82 -6.18 -7.01 -1.94
CA PHE A 82 -7.53 -7.33 -2.38
C PHE A 82 -7.99 -6.39 -3.52
N ARG A 83 -7.76 -5.09 -3.38
CA ARG A 83 -8.05 -4.12 -4.46
C ARG A 83 -7.27 -4.46 -5.72
N ASN A 84 -5.99 -4.80 -5.60
CA ASN A 84 -5.16 -5.20 -6.72
C ASN A 84 -5.71 -6.47 -7.40
N TYR A 85 -6.05 -7.50 -6.62
CA TYR A 85 -6.68 -8.72 -7.14
C TYR A 85 -7.94 -8.43 -7.97
N VAL A 86 -8.83 -7.56 -7.47
CA VAL A 86 -10.05 -7.18 -8.19
C VAL A 86 -9.74 -6.43 -9.49
N ILE A 87 -8.75 -5.53 -9.48
CA ILE A 87 -8.32 -4.79 -10.68
C ILE A 87 -7.73 -5.74 -11.72
N VAL A 88 -6.84 -6.64 -11.31
CA VAL A 88 -6.24 -7.66 -12.19
C VAL A 88 -7.33 -8.52 -12.82
N LYS A 89 -8.28 -9.03 -12.02
CA LYS A 89 -9.40 -9.83 -12.55
C LYS A 89 -10.27 -9.07 -13.56
N ARG A 90 -10.46 -7.76 -13.36
CA ARG A 90 -11.17 -6.89 -14.30
C ARG A 90 -10.39 -6.71 -15.60
N ILE A 91 -9.08 -6.54 -15.52
CA ILE A 91 -8.20 -6.40 -16.69
C ILE A 91 -8.20 -7.70 -17.49
N GLU A 92 -8.07 -8.86 -16.86
CA GLU A 92 -8.16 -10.18 -17.51
C GLU A 92 -9.46 -10.31 -18.32
N ARG A 93 -10.62 -10.02 -17.71
CA ARG A 93 -11.92 -10.12 -18.40
C ARG A 93 -12.03 -9.14 -19.57
N LYS A 94 -11.47 -7.93 -19.45
CA LYS A 94 -11.47 -6.95 -20.55
C LYS A 94 -10.62 -7.44 -21.70
N LEU A 95 -9.44 -8.00 -21.40
CA LEU A 95 -8.54 -8.56 -22.40
C LEU A 95 -9.20 -9.73 -23.13
N GLU A 96 -9.80 -10.68 -22.40
CA GLU A 96 -10.53 -11.81 -22.97
C GLU A 96 -11.65 -11.37 -23.91
N ASN A 97 -12.46 -10.39 -23.49
CA ASN A 97 -13.53 -9.83 -24.33
C ASN A 97 -13.00 -9.11 -25.57
N SER A 98 -11.88 -8.39 -25.46
CA SER A 98 -11.25 -7.71 -26.59
C SER A 98 -10.77 -8.73 -27.63
N VAL A 99 -10.01 -9.73 -27.21
CA VAL A 99 -9.48 -10.79 -28.09
C VAL A 99 -10.62 -11.61 -28.73
N ARG A 100 -11.69 -11.90 -27.98
CA ARG A 100 -12.87 -12.59 -28.49
C ARG A 100 -13.58 -11.77 -29.57
N ASN A 101 -13.81 -10.49 -29.32
CA ASN A 101 -14.47 -9.61 -30.29
C ASN A 101 -13.62 -9.44 -31.57
N ASP A 102 -12.30 -9.32 -31.43
CA ASP A 102 -11.40 -9.21 -32.58
C ASP A 102 -11.38 -10.52 -33.40
N SER A 103 -11.39 -11.68 -32.73
CA SER A 103 -11.50 -12.99 -33.39
C SER A 103 -12.82 -13.14 -34.15
N LEU A 104 -13.94 -12.74 -33.56
CA LEU A 104 -15.27 -12.82 -34.18
C LEU A 104 -15.41 -11.87 -35.38
N LYS A 105 -14.83 -10.67 -35.33
CA LYS A 105 -14.81 -9.74 -36.47
C LYS A 105 -14.02 -10.31 -37.64
N ASN A 106 -12.84 -10.88 -37.38
CA ASN A 106 -12.02 -11.50 -38.43
C ASN A 106 -12.69 -12.69 -39.14
N LEU A 107 -13.66 -13.35 -38.50
CA LEU A 107 -14.46 -14.42 -39.11
C LEU A 107 -15.60 -13.90 -39.98
N HIS A 108 -16.04 -12.65 -39.79
CA HIS A 108 -17.13 -12.03 -40.56
C HIS A 108 -16.62 -11.25 -41.78
N ASP A 109 -15.37 -10.76 -41.75
CA ASP A 109 -14.70 -10.06 -42.87
C ASP A 109 -14.05 -11.01 -43.90
N LYS A 110 -14.21 -12.33 -43.74
CA LYS A 110 -13.77 -13.37 -44.69
C LYS A 110 -14.97 -14.01 -45.38
#